data_AF-A0A849SI76-F1
#
_entry.id   AF-A0A849SI76-F1
#
_cell.length_a   1.000
_cell.length_b   1.000
_cell.length_c   1.000
_cell.angle_alpha   90.00
_cell.angle_beta   90.00
_cell.angle_gamma   90.00
#
_symmetry.space_group_name_H-M   'P 1'
#
loop_
_entity.id
_entity.type
_entity.pdbx_description
1 polymer ?
#
loop_
_entity_poly.entity_id
_entity_poly.type
_entity_poly.pdbx_seq_one_letter_code
_entity_poly.pdbx_strand_id
1 'polypeptide(L)'
;MTKEFIKIGLVSISDRASQGVYEDKGIPSLREWLNSAIITPIQFETHLIADEQDEIEATLKDLVDAQGCHLILTTGGTGPALRDVTPEATLAVADKTMPGFG
;
A
#
# COMPACT_ATOMS: atom_id res chain seq x y z
N MET A 1 6.39 -8.02 -23.96
CA MET A 1 5.85 -6.67 -24.21
C MET A 1 6.31 -5.78 -23.07
N THR A 2 7.15 -4.80 -23.32
CA THR A 2 7.47 -3.75 -22.33
C THR A 2 6.18 -2.98 -22.07
N LYS A 3 5.67 -3.01 -20.84
CA LYS A 3 4.47 -2.25 -20.48
C LYS A 3 4.77 -0.76 -20.67
N GLU A 4 3.84 -0.04 -21.29
CA GLU A 4 3.97 1.41 -21.56
C GLU A 4 3.84 2.26 -20.29
N PHE A 5 3.37 1.66 -19.19
CA PHE A 5 3.27 2.27 -17.87
C PHE A 5 3.47 1.22 -16.77
N ILE A 6 3.77 1.69 -15.57
CA ILE A 6 3.73 0.90 -14.34
C ILE A 6 2.51 1.30 -13.50
N LYS A 7 1.77 0.30 -13.02
CA LYS A 7 0.66 0.47 -12.08
C LYS A 7 1.15 0.24 -10.65
N ILE A 8 0.99 1.23 -9.78
CA ILE A 8 1.45 1.20 -8.38
C ILE A 8 0.26 1.43 -7.45
N GLY A 9 0.05 0.50 -6.51
CA GLY A 9 -0.89 0.65 -5.41
C GLY A 9 -0.26 1.43 -4.26
N LEU A 10 -0.93 2.45 -3.74
CA LEU A 10 -0.53 3.15 -2.51
C LEU A 10 -1.64 3.00 -1.47
N VAL A 11 -1.33 2.37 -0.36
CA VAL A 11 -2.31 2.06 0.69
C VAL A 11 -1.92 2.78 1.97
N SER A 12 -2.71 3.77 2.37
CA SER A 12 -2.61 4.39 3.68
C SER A 12 -3.51 3.63 4.65
N ILE A 13 -2.90 3.08 5.71
CA ILE A 13 -3.56 2.25 6.71
C ILE A 13 -3.56 3.06 8.00
N SER A 14 -4.72 3.58 8.36
CA SER A 14 -4.89 4.40 9.54
C SER A 14 -6.37 4.52 9.92
N ASP A 15 -6.71 4.09 11.14
CA ASP A 15 -8.03 4.33 11.73
C ASP A 15 -8.42 5.81 11.72
N ARG A 16 -7.47 6.71 11.98
CA ARG A 16 -7.76 8.14 12.13
C ARG A 16 -7.95 8.82 10.79
N ALA A 17 -7.11 8.49 9.80
CA ALA A 17 -7.24 9.09 8.47
C ALA A 17 -8.45 8.52 7.72
N SER A 18 -8.74 7.23 7.83
CA SER A 18 -9.96 6.63 7.27
C SER A 18 -11.25 7.21 7.85
N GLN A 19 -11.24 7.60 9.14
CA GLN A 19 -12.35 8.30 9.79
C GLN A 19 -12.39 9.82 9.51
N GLY A 20 -11.46 10.37 8.72
CA GLY A 20 -11.38 11.79 8.40
C GLY A 20 -10.93 12.69 9.56
N VAL A 21 -10.36 12.12 10.62
CA VAL A 21 -9.87 12.86 11.81
C VAL A 21 -8.58 13.63 11.49
N TYR A 22 -7.76 13.10 10.57
CA TYR A 22 -6.58 13.77 10.04
C TYR A 22 -6.48 13.57 8.53
N GLU A 23 -5.90 14.55 7.85
CA GLU A 23 -5.55 14.46 6.43
C GLU A 23 -4.43 13.44 6.22
N ASP A 24 -4.61 12.52 5.26
CA ASP A 24 -3.56 11.59 4.86
C ASP A 24 -2.40 12.34 4.20
N LYS A 25 -1.22 12.25 4.80
CA LYS A 25 0.03 12.77 4.23
C LYS A 25 0.86 11.67 3.57
N GLY A 26 0.53 10.41 3.81
CA GLY A 26 1.30 9.27 3.31
C GLY A 26 1.21 9.15 1.79
N ILE A 27 0.01 9.08 1.23
CA ILE A 27 -0.20 8.93 -0.22
C ILE A 27 0.35 10.14 -0.98
N PRO A 28 0.11 11.41 -0.58
CA PRO A 28 0.71 12.56 -1.25
C PRO A 28 2.24 12.50 -1.31
N SER A 29 2.90 12.20 -0.19
CA SER A 29 4.37 12.11 -0.14
C SER A 29 4.93 10.96 -0.98
N LEU A 30 4.27 9.78 -0.98
CA LEU A 30 4.68 8.66 -1.83
C LEU A 30 4.51 8.99 -3.32
N ARG A 31 3.40 9.63 -3.70
CA ARG A 31 3.18 10.07 -5.09
C ARG A 31 4.24 11.05 -5.54
N GLU A 32 4.56 12.05 -4.72
CA GLU A 32 5.59 13.05 -5.03
C GLU A 32 6.95 12.38 -5.24
N TRP A 33 7.37 11.53 -4.30
CA TRP A 33 8.65 10.83 -4.40
C TRP A 33 8.72 9.91 -5.62
N LEU A 34 7.69 9.11 -5.89
CA LEU A 34 7.66 8.20 -7.03
C LEU A 34 7.72 8.93 -8.37
N ASN A 35 6.99 10.05 -8.50
CA ASN A 35 7.05 10.89 -9.70
C ASN A 35 8.44 11.54 -9.89
N SER A 36 9.21 11.73 -8.82
CA SER A 36 10.60 12.23 -8.90
C SER A 36 11.63 11.14 -9.25
N ALA A 37 11.36 9.88 -8.86
CA ALA A 37 12.31 8.78 -8.95
C ALA A 37 12.13 7.92 -10.21
N ILE A 38 10.92 7.85 -10.76
CA ILE A 38 10.57 6.94 -11.85
C ILE A 38 10.29 7.74 -13.12
N ILE A 39 10.99 7.38 -14.21
CA ILE A 39 10.83 8.00 -15.54
C ILE A 39 9.73 7.35 -16.40
N THR A 40 9.37 6.09 -16.10
CA THR A 40 8.29 5.37 -16.80
C THR A 40 6.94 5.93 -16.35
N PRO A 41 5.96 6.13 -17.25
CA PRO A 41 4.64 6.60 -16.87
C PRO A 41 4.03 5.74 -15.75
N ILE A 42 3.45 6.39 -14.74
CA ILE A 42 2.88 5.73 -13.56
C ILE A 42 1.37 5.91 -13.56
N GLN A 43 0.65 4.81 -13.30
CA GLN A 43 -0.76 4.84 -12.91
C GLN A 43 -0.86 4.47 -11.43
N PHE A 44 -1.50 5.32 -10.64
CA PHE A 44 -1.68 5.09 -9.21
C PHE A 44 -3.07 4.54 -8.92
N GLU A 45 -3.13 3.48 -8.13
CA GLU A 45 -4.35 3.04 -7.43
C GLU A 45 -4.16 3.36 -5.96
N THR A 46 -5.12 4.04 -5.33
CA THR A 46 -4.93 4.55 -3.97
C THR A 46 -6.07 4.21 -3.04
N HIS A 47 -5.73 3.69 -1.88
CA HIS A 47 -6.68 3.26 -0.86
C HIS A 47 -6.31 3.88 0.49
N LEU A 48 -7.32 4.34 1.19
CA LEU A 48 -7.23 4.79 2.58
C LEU A 48 -8.19 3.92 3.39
N ILE A 49 -7.64 3.06 4.25
CA ILE A 49 -8.38 2.01 4.97
C ILE A 49 -8.03 2.03 6.47
N ALA A 50 -8.85 1.35 7.28
CA ALA A 50 -8.62 1.22 8.72
C ALA A 50 -7.53 0.18 9.04
N ASP A 51 -7.07 0.16 10.29
CA ASP A 51 -6.10 -0.82 10.81
C ASP A 51 -6.79 -2.17 11.13
N GLU A 52 -7.51 -2.72 10.16
CA GLU A 52 -8.24 -3.99 10.28
C GLU A 52 -7.61 -5.02 9.34
N GLN A 53 -7.09 -6.13 9.91
CA GLN A 53 -6.29 -7.10 9.15
C GLN A 53 -7.02 -7.62 7.91
N ASP A 54 -8.28 -8.04 8.05
CA ASP A 54 -9.09 -8.57 6.95
C ASP A 54 -9.28 -7.54 5.81
N GLU A 55 -9.42 -6.26 6.14
CA GLU A 55 -9.57 -5.17 5.17
C GLU A 55 -8.26 -4.89 4.43
N ILE A 56 -7.13 -4.93 5.14
CA ILE A 56 -5.79 -4.80 4.54
C ILE A 56 -5.54 -5.98 3.60
N GLU A 57 -5.77 -7.22 4.04
CA GLU A 57 -5.60 -8.40 3.21
C GLU A 57 -6.46 -8.35 1.94
N ALA A 58 -7.74 -8.00 2.07
CA ALA A 58 -8.65 -7.89 0.93
C ALA A 58 -8.19 -6.81 -0.06
N THR A 59 -7.73 -5.67 0.45
CA THR A 59 -7.22 -4.56 -0.38
C THR A 59 -5.95 -4.98 -1.12
N LEU A 60 -5.00 -5.63 -0.44
CA LEU A 60 -3.77 -6.11 -1.09
C LEU A 60 -4.08 -7.15 -2.17
N LYS A 61 -5.00 -8.09 -1.90
CA LYS A 61 -5.46 -9.08 -2.89
C LYS A 61 -6.12 -8.43 -4.10
N ASP A 62 -7.04 -7.49 -3.91
CA ASP A 62 -7.70 -6.77 -5.02
C ASP A 62 -6.68 -6.01 -5.89
N LEU A 63 -5.74 -5.30 -5.25
CA LEU A 63 -4.70 -4.55 -5.95
C LEU A 63 -3.82 -5.45 -6.83
N VAL A 64 -3.53 -6.68 -6.38
CA VAL A 64 -2.76 -7.66 -7.17
C VAL A 64 -3.64 -8.31 -8.23
N ASP A 65 -4.73 -8.97 -7.82
CA ASP A 65 -5.49 -9.92 -8.64
C ASP A 65 -6.43 -9.23 -9.63
N ALA A 66 -7.08 -8.14 -9.21
CA ALA A 66 -8.06 -7.44 -10.02
C ALA A 66 -7.47 -6.20 -10.68
N GLN A 67 -6.71 -5.38 -9.93
CA GLN A 67 -6.15 -4.14 -10.47
C GLN A 67 -4.85 -4.34 -11.25
N GLY A 68 -4.14 -5.45 -11.02
CA GLY A 68 -2.89 -5.76 -11.72
C GLY A 68 -1.74 -4.82 -11.36
N CYS A 69 -1.67 -4.38 -10.10
CA CYS A 69 -0.55 -3.58 -9.58
C CYS A 69 0.76 -4.36 -9.63
N HIS A 70 1.84 -3.67 -10.00
CA HIS A 70 3.19 -4.24 -10.10
C HIS A 70 4.00 -4.05 -8.81
N LEU A 71 3.62 -3.02 -8.06
CA LEU A 71 4.20 -2.63 -6.79
C LEU A 71 3.05 -2.11 -5.93
N ILE A 72 3.05 -2.49 -4.66
CA ILE A 72 2.17 -1.92 -3.65
C ILE A 72 3.06 -1.36 -2.54
N LEU A 73 2.79 -0.13 -2.13
CA LEU A 73 3.45 0.51 -0.99
C LEU A 73 2.40 0.80 0.07
N THR A 74 2.57 0.21 1.24
CA THR A 74 1.74 0.47 2.42
C THR A 74 2.41 1.53 3.30
N THR A 75 1.62 2.35 3.97
CA THR A 75 2.08 3.30 4.99
C THR A 75 1.14 3.26 6.20
N GLY A 76 1.70 3.17 7.41
CA GLY A 76 0.94 2.99 8.65
C GLY A 76 0.80 1.53 9.10
N GLY A 77 0.43 1.34 10.37
CA GLY A 77 0.14 0.03 10.95
C GLY A 77 1.33 -0.93 11.10
N THR A 78 2.58 -0.46 11.20
CA THR A 78 3.81 -1.29 11.24
C THR A 78 4.61 -1.19 12.55
N GLY A 79 4.09 -0.47 13.54
CA GLY A 79 4.73 -0.31 14.85
C GLY A 79 4.49 -1.49 15.81
N PRO A 80 4.82 -1.31 17.10
CA PRO A 80 4.62 -2.35 18.12
C PRO A 80 3.22 -2.33 18.77
N ALA A 81 2.30 -1.46 18.33
CA ALA A 81 0.99 -1.35 18.95
C ALA A 81 0.10 -2.55 18.59
N LEU A 82 -0.89 -2.87 19.45
CA LEU A 82 -1.79 -4.00 19.21
C LEU A 82 -2.59 -3.90 17.90
N ARG A 83 -2.82 -2.68 17.42
CA ARG A 83 -3.53 -2.42 16.16
C ARG A 83 -2.60 -2.34 14.94
N ASP A 84 -1.28 -2.33 15.14
CA ASP A 84 -0.33 -2.31 14.02
C ASP A 84 -0.25 -3.73 13.41
N VAL A 85 -1.14 -4.02 12.46
CA VAL A 85 -1.32 -5.36 11.86
C VAL A 85 -0.96 -5.41 10.36
N THR A 86 -0.37 -4.35 9.81
CA THR A 86 0.05 -4.30 8.40
C THR A 86 1.08 -5.39 8.05
N PRO A 87 2.12 -5.68 8.86
CA PRO A 87 3.05 -6.77 8.58
C PRO A 87 2.37 -8.13 8.53
N GLU A 88 1.48 -8.43 9.48
CA GLU A 88 0.72 -9.67 9.56
C GLU A 88 -0.17 -9.86 8.33
N ALA A 89 -0.94 -8.81 7.96
CA ALA A 89 -1.75 -8.83 6.75
C ALA A 89 -0.91 -9.02 5.48
N THR A 90 0.26 -8.37 5.40
CA THR A 90 1.18 -8.50 4.26
C THR A 90 1.71 -9.93 4.14
N LEU A 91 2.10 -10.54 5.26
CA LEU A 91 2.61 -11.91 5.29
C LEU A 91 1.52 -12.94 4.98
N ALA A 92 0.27 -12.68 5.39
CA ALA A 92 -0.86 -13.57 5.14
C ALA A 92 -1.21 -13.71 3.65
N VAL A 93 -0.90 -12.71 2.82
CA VAL A 93 -1.22 -12.70 1.39
C VAL A 93 0.00 -12.90 0.48
N ALA A 94 1.21 -12.89 1.02
CA ALA A 94 2.44 -13.03 0.23
C ALA A 94 2.79 -14.50 -0.01
N ASP A 95 3.05 -14.86 -1.26
CA ASP A 95 3.56 -16.21 -1.61
C ASP A 95 4.99 -16.44 -1.06
N LYS A 96 5.79 -15.39 -1.00
CA LYS A 96 7.20 -15.47 -0.59
C LYS A 96 7.68 -14.15 0.03
N THR A 97 8.39 -14.26 1.15
CA THR A 97 8.99 -13.11 1.83
C THR A 97 10.38 -12.78 1.27
N MET A 98 10.75 -11.50 1.37
CA MET A 98 12.06 -10.97 0.99
C MET A 98 12.69 -10.31 2.22
N PRO A 99 13.33 -11.07 3.12
CA PRO A 99 13.77 -10.57 4.43
C PRO A 99 14.84 -9.47 4.40
N GLY A 100 15.42 -9.16 3.23
CA GLY A 100 16.38 -8.06 3.07
C GLY A 100 15.74 -6.66 2.97
N PHE A 101 14.40 -6.56 2.96
CA PHE A 101 13.70 -5.27 2.91
C PHE A 101 13.40 -4.66 4.29
N GLY A 102 13.23 -5.49 5.32
CA GLY A 102 12.83 -5.09 6.68
C GLY A 102 13.99 -4.87 7.63
#